data_AF-A0A7C9TUM2-F1
#
_entry.id   AF-A0A7C9TUM2-F1
#
_cell.length_a   1.000
_cell.length_b   1.000
_cell.length_c   1.000
_cell.angle_alpha   90.00
_cell.angle_beta   90.00
_cell.angle_gamma   90.00
#
_symmetry.space_group_name_H-M   'P 1'
#
loop_
_entity.id
_entity.type
_entity.pdbx_description
1 polymer ?
#
loop_
_entity_poly.entity_id
_entity_poly.type
_entity_poly.pdbx_seq_one_letter_code
_entity_poly.pdbx_strand_id
1 'polypeptide(L)'
;MGCGVSGVGKLISGAKMSVNYREKIAQWAYKEFVDFDTIPPDSDVLAYTKALLICANGDGKLAPAEKNWGIGFTAAKGASDKII
;
A
#
# COMPACT_ATOMS: atom_id res chain seq x y z
N MET A 1 27.85 21.36 -45.43
CA MET A 1 28.97 22.14 -44.86
C MET A 1 28.40 23.06 -43.81
N GLY A 2 28.93 23.04 -42.58
CA GLY A 2 28.43 23.85 -41.45
C GLY A 2 28.44 23.08 -40.14
N CYS A 3 29.63 22.95 -39.56
CA CYS A 3 29.93 22.33 -38.28
C CYS A 3 29.48 23.22 -37.11
N GLY A 4 29.09 22.61 -35.99
CA GLY A 4 28.84 23.29 -34.71
C GLY A 4 28.71 22.28 -33.57
N VAL A 5 29.83 21.98 -32.92
CA VAL A 5 29.96 21.08 -31.77
C VAL A 5 29.77 21.82 -30.44
N SER A 6 29.34 21.07 -29.42
CA SER A 6 29.77 21.13 -28.02
C SER A 6 28.95 21.94 -26.98
N GLY A 7 28.57 21.22 -25.91
CA GLY A 7 28.22 21.74 -24.58
C GLY A 7 26.80 22.31 -24.48
N VAL A 8 25.99 22.07 -23.44
CA VAL A 8 26.31 21.97 -22.02
C VAL A 8 25.06 21.38 -21.32
N GLY A 9 25.29 20.53 -20.31
CA GLY A 9 24.42 20.56 -19.13
C GLY A 9 23.24 19.59 -19.09
N LYS A 10 23.55 18.32 -18.79
CA LYS A 10 22.66 17.43 -18.05
C LYS A 10 22.25 18.10 -16.73
N LEU A 11 21.11 18.79 -16.70
CA LEU A 11 20.46 19.17 -15.44
C LEU A 11 19.68 17.96 -14.92
N ILE A 12 20.44 17.02 -14.33
CA ILE A 12 19.90 16.11 -13.33
C ILE A 12 19.47 16.98 -12.15
N SER A 13 18.19 17.36 -12.14
CA SER A 13 17.53 17.90 -10.96
C SER A 13 17.69 16.87 -9.83
N GLY A 14 18.61 17.14 -8.93
CA GLY A 14 18.87 16.36 -7.73
C GLY A 14 17.78 16.57 -6.70
N ALA A 15 16.53 16.21 -7.05
CA ALA A 15 15.49 16.02 -6.06
C ALA A 15 15.93 14.84 -5.18
N LYS A 16 16.35 15.12 -3.94
CA LYS A 16 16.42 14.08 -2.91
C LYS A 16 15.01 13.52 -2.75
N MET A 17 14.78 12.32 -3.27
CA MET A 17 13.56 11.56 -2.98
C MET A 17 13.54 11.32 -1.47
N SER A 18 12.76 12.11 -0.74
CA SER A 18 12.54 11.86 0.68
C SER A 18 11.85 10.50 0.79
N VAL A 19 12.49 9.56 1.46
CA VAL A 19 11.92 8.24 1.69
C VAL A 19 10.59 8.38 2.42
N ASN A 20 9.50 7.94 1.79
CA ASN A 20 8.23 7.81 2.47
C ASN A 20 8.25 6.55 3.35
N TYR A 21 8.53 6.72 4.64
CA TYR A 21 8.62 5.60 5.58
C TYR A 21 7.28 4.86 5.75
N ARG A 22 6.13 5.54 5.61
CA ARG A 22 4.81 4.89 5.69
C ARG A 22 4.65 3.87 4.58
N GLU A 23 4.93 4.29 3.35
CA GLU A 23 4.85 3.42 2.17
C GLU A 23 5.86 2.26 2.26
N LYS A 24 7.10 2.52 2.70
CA LYS A 24 8.09 1.45 2.88
C LYS A 24 7.66 0.40 3.93
N ILE A 25 7.10 0.84 5.05
CA ILE A 25 6.62 -0.07 6.10
C ILE A 25 5.41 -0.86 5.59
N ALA A 26 4.47 -0.20 4.90
CA ALA A 26 3.32 -0.87 4.29
C ALA A 26 3.78 -1.93 3.27
N GLN A 27 4.71 -1.59 2.39
CA GLN A 27 5.27 -2.52 1.40
C GLN A 27 5.93 -3.73 2.08
N TRP A 28 6.71 -3.51 3.14
CA TRP A 28 7.27 -4.61 3.95
C TRP A 28 6.16 -5.49 4.56
N ALA A 29 5.09 -4.89 5.09
CA ALA A 29 3.97 -5.62 5.69
C ALA A 29 3.10 -6.37 4.65
N TYR A 30 3.11 -5.98 3.39
CA TYR A 30 2.49 -6.75 2.31
C TYR A 30 3.38 -7.92 1.89
N LYS A 31 4.70 -7.69 1.81
CA LYS A 31 5.65 -8.77 1.51
C LYS A 31 5.66 -9.85 2.58
N GLU A 32 5.75 -9.47 3.85
CA GLU A 32 5.87 -10.40 4.98
C GLU A 32 4.64 -11.30 5.14
N PHE A 33 3.44 -10.74 4.98
CA PHE A 33 2.21 -11.44 5.37
C PHE A 33 1.46 -12.08 4.20
N VAL A 34 1.66 -11.59 2.98
CA VAL A 34 0.93 -12.08 1.79
C VAL A 34 1.81 -12.21 0.54
N ASP A 35 3.14 -12.10 0.69
CA ASP A 35 4.15 -12.24 -0.37
C ASP A 35 3.99 -11.32 -1.58
N PHE A 36 3.39 -10.14 -1.38
CA PHE A 36 3.22 -9.15 -2.44
C PHE A 36 4.41 -8.21 -2.53
N ASP A 37 4.95 -8.01 -3.74
CA ASP A 37 6.05 -7.08 -3.99
C ASP A 37 5.59 -5.61 -4.14
N THR A 38 4.28 -5.39 -4.27
CA THR A 38 3.67 -4.07 -4.43
C THR A 38 2.48 -3.89 -3.48
N ILE A 39 2.21 -2.65 -3.09
CA ILE A 39 1.04 -2.31 -2.28
C ILE A 39 -0.20 -2.39 -3.19
N PRO A 40 -1.22 -3.22 -2.87
CA PRO A 40 -2.45 -3.28 -3.64
C PRO A 40 -3.19 -1.93 -3.65
N PRO A 41 -3.98 -1.64 -4.70
CA PRO A 41 -4.82 -0.47 -4.72
C PRO A 41 -5.93 -0.55 -3.65
N ASP A 42 -6.40 0.60 -3.17
CA ASP A 42 -7.44 0.71 -2.13
C ASP A 42 -8.71 -0.11 -2.45
N SER A 43 -9.08 -0.25 -3.73
CA SER A 43 -10.22 -1.05 -4.17
C SER A 43 -10.07 -2.52 -3.79
N ASP A 44 -8.86 -3.06 -3.94
CA ASP A 44 -8.57 -4.48 -3.73
C ASP A 44 -8.46 -4.75 -2.24
N VAL A 45 -7.83 -3.83 -1.50
CA VAL A 45 -7.80 -3.87 -0.03
C VAL A 45 -9.23 -3.85 0.53
N LEU A 46 -10.09 -2.95 0.03
CA LEU A 46 -11.50 -2.88 0.44
C LEU A 46 -12.27 -4.16 0.12
N ALA A 47 -12.09 -4.70 -1.09
CA ALA A 47 -12.74 -5.94 -1.51
C ALA A 47 -12.31 -7.12 -0.64
N TYR A 48 -11.01 -7.24 -0.37
CA TYR A 48 -10.44 -8.27 0.49
C TYR A 48 -10.95 -8.15 1.93
N THR A 49 -10.93 -6.95 2.52
CA THR A 49 -11.41 -6.75 3.90
C THR A 49 -12.89 -7.10 4.03
N LYS A 50 -13.72 -6.77 3.04
CA LYS A 50 -15.13 -7.21 3.01
C LYS A 50 -15.25 -8.73 2.94
N ALA A 51 -14.49 -9.38 2.06
CA ALA A 51 -14.49 -10.84 1.94
C ALA A 51 -14.06 -11.51 3.26
N LEU A 52 -13.02 -11.00 3.91
CA LEU A 52 -12.54 -11.47 5.20
C LEU A 52 -13.64 -11.40 6.28
N LEU A 53 -14.34 -10.27 6.37
CA LEU A 53 -15.43 -10.09 7.35
C LEU A 53 -16.66 -10.94 7.04
N ILE A 54 -16.96 -11.19 5.76
CA ILE A 54 -18.03 -12.12 5.35
C ILE A 54 -17.69 -13.54 5.78
N CYS A 55 -16.44 -13.97 5.57
CA CYS A 55 -15.97 -15.30 6.02
C CYS A 55 -15.99 -15.42 7.55
N ALA A 56 -15.60 -14.37 8.27
CA ALA A 56 -15.68 -14.34 9.74
C ALA A 56 -17.13 -14.46 10.23
N ASN A 57 -18.09 -13.88 9.51
CA ASN A 57 -19.53 -14.03 9.78
C ASN A 57 -20.12 -15.38 9.32
N GLY A 58 -19.29 -16.42 9.13
CA GLY A 58 -19.73 -17.75 8.68
C GLY A 58 -20.62 -18.49 9.68
N ASP A 59 -20.53 -18.14 10.97
CA ASP A 59 -21.40 -18.63 12.04
C ASP A 59 -22.72 -17.82 12.17
N GLY A 60 -22.92 -16.84 11.29
CA GLY A 60 -24.07 -15.94 11.29
C GLY A 60 -23.95 -14.77 12.27
N LYS A 61 -22.83 -14.59 12.97
CA LYS A 61 -22.62 -13.49 13.91
C LYS A 61 -21.17 -13.01 13.95
N LEU A 62 -20.92 -11.87 13.31
CA LEU A 62 -19.66 -11.15 13.45
C LEU A 62 -19.55 -10.48 14.83
N ALA A 63 -18.71 -11.02 15.71
CA ALA A 63 -18.44 -10.45 17.01
C ALA A 63 -17.65 -9.14 16.89
N PRO A 64 -17.80 -8.19 17.84
CA PRO A 64 -17.02 -6.95 17.83
C PRO A 64 -15.51 -7.18 17.82
N ALA A 65 -15.02 -8.22 18.50
CA ALA A 65 -13.61 -8.58 18.52
C ALA A 65 -13.08 -8.98 17.13
N GLU A 66 -13.85 -9.75 16.37
CA GLU A 66 -13.48 -10.20 15.02
C GLU A 66 -13.48 -9.03 14.04
N LYS A 67 -14.51 -8.18 14.12
CA LYS A 67 -14.58 -6.95 13.34
C LYS A 67 -13.37 -6.04 13.61
N ASN A 68 -13.08 -5.80 14.89
CA ASN A 68 -11.95 -4.94 15.28
C ASN A 68 -10.61 -5.53 14.85
N TRP A 69 -10.46 -6.86 14.93
CA TRP A 69 -9.28 -7.54 14.44
C TRP A 69 -9.12 -7.39 12.92
N GLY A 70 -10.20 -7.59 12.15
CA GLY A 70 -10.17 -7.45 10.68
C GLY A 70 -9.82 -6.02 10.24
N ILE A 71 -10.42 -5.01 10.88
CA ILE A 71 -10.09 -3.60 10.61
C ILE A 71 -8.65 -3.29 11.02
N GLY A 72 -8.22 -3.74 12.20
CA GLY A 72 -6.86 -3.53 12.70
C GLY A 72 -5.80 -4.20 11.83
N PHE A 73 -6.07 -5.39 11.31
CA PHE A 73 -5.21 -6.09 10.36
C PHE A 73 -5.00 -5.28 9.08
N THR A 74 -6.07 -4.71 8.52
CA THR A 74 -6.01 -3.85 7.34
C THR A 74 -5.30 -2.53 7.63
N ALA A 75 -5.59 -1.89 8.77
CA ALA A 75 -4.96 -0.65 9.21
C ALA A 75 -3.44 -0.81 9.41
N ALA A 76 -2.99 -1.93 9.98
CA ALA A 76 -1.57 -2.22 10.20
C ALA A 76 -0.76 -2.30 8.89
N LYS A 77 -1.40 -2.56 7.75
CA LYS A 77 -0.77 -2.60 6.43
C LYS A 77 -0.81 -1.26 5.69
N GLY A 78 -1.19 -0.19 6.38
CA GLY A 78 -1.21 1.16 5.81
C GLY A 78 -2.39 1.41 4.87
N ALA A 79 -3.51 0.71 5.05
CA ALA A 79 -4.75 1.04 4.36
C ALA A 79 -5.17 2.49 4.61
N SER A 80 -5.82 3.10 3.62
CA SER A 80 -6.28 4.49 3.74
C SER A 80 -7.47 4.62 4.70
N ASP A 81 -7.63 5.80 5.30
CA ASP A 81 -8.76 6.14 6.18
C ASP A 81 -10.13 6.02 5.49
N LYS A 82 -10.18 5.84 4.16
CA LYS A 82 -11.44 5.59 3.43
C LYS A 82 -11.94 4.16 3.60
N ILE A 83 -11.05 3.24 3.98
CA ILE A 83 -11.33 1.81 4.13
C ILE A 83 -11.65 1.47 5.59
N ILE A 84 -11.08 2.24 6.53
CA ILE A 84 -11.10 2.01 7.98
C ILE A 84 -12.28 2.73 8.62
#